data_AF-A0A5E8V571-F1
#
_entry.id   AF-A0A5E8V571-F1
#
_cell.length_a   1.000
_cell.length_b   1.000
_cell.length_c   1.000
_cell.angle_alpha   90.00
_cell.angle_beta   90.00
_cell.angle_gamma   90.00
#
_symmetry.space_group_name_H-M   'P 1'
#
loop_
_entity.id
_entity.type
_entity.pdbx_description
1 polymer ?
#
loop_
_entity_poly.entity_id
_entity_poly.type
_entity_poly.pdbx_seq_one_letter_code
_entity_poly.pdbx_strand_id
1 'polypeptide(L)'
;MLWRRQPASVDLRPLSALHAARKLAPDDEEAVRVETCMRLIAKVTDTNLLHRGGPEGLHFAQESASSFPAAGDFGSPGWRRRAADIHEAFVARNLSPGGSADLLAMALFVDRIEL
;
A
#
# COMPACT_ATOMS: atom_id res chain seq x y z
N MET A 1 -7.96 35.59 17.12
CA MET A 1 -8.10 34.18 16.70
C MET A 1 -7.87 34.10 15.21
N LEU A 2 -6.62 33.92 14.80
CA LEU A 2 -6.21 33.80 13.40
C LEU A 2 -6.08 32.32 13.08
N TRP A 3 -7.04 31.77 12.35
CA TRP A 3 -6.85 30.53 11.60
C TRP A 3 -5.79 30.83 10.53
N ARG A 4 -4.50 30.61 10.85
CA ARG A 4 -3.47 30.52 9.82
C ARG A 4 -3.81 29.29 8.99
N ARG A 5 -4.12 29.49 7.71
CA ARG A 5 -3.95 28.46 6.69
C ARG A 5 -2.47 28.02 6.76
N GLN A 6 -2.20 26.91 7.45
CA GLN A 6 -1.15 26.04 6.95
C GLN A 6 -1.71 25.51 5.64
N PRO A 7 -1.06 25.69 4.47
CA PRO A 7 -1.32 24.76 3.40
C PRO A 7 -1.09 23.40 4.04
N ALA A 8 -2.13 22.57 4.07
CA ALA A 8 -1.93 21.17 4.37
C ALA A 8 -0.84 20.73 3.39
N SER A 9 0.37 20.57 3.90
CA SER A 9 1.38 19.74 3.28
C SER A 9 0.70 18.39 3.22
N VAL A 10 -0.01 18.13 2.11
CA VAL A 10 -0.54 16.82 1.83
C VAL A 10 0.73 16.01 1.66
N ASP A 11 1.15 15.38 2.74
CA ASP A 11 2.17 14.36 2.73
C ASP A 11 1.55 13.21 1.94
N LEU A 12 1.60 13.33 0.61
CA LEU A 12 1.02 12.43 -0.38
C LEU A 12 1.86 11.14 -0.42
N ARG A 13 2.07 10.53 0.75
CA ARG A 13 2.65 9.19 0.89
C ARG A 13 1.98 8.19 -0.05
N PRO A 14 0.65 8.25 -0.29
CA PRO A 14 0.01 7.38 -1.28
C PRO A 14 0.38 7.70 -2.74
N LEU A 15 0.32 8.97 -3.17
CA LEU A 15 0.64 9.34 -4.56
C LEU A 15 2.12 9.12 -4.87
N SER A 16 3.01 9.45 -3.93
CA SER A 16 4.44 9.19 -4.06
C SER A 16 4.76 7.69 -4.10
N ALA A 17 4.05 6.86 -3.32
CA ALA A 17 4.14 5.39 -3.44
C ALA A 17 3.68 4.90 -4.82
N LEU A 18 2.58 5.46 -5.34
CA LEU A 18 2.06 5.13 -6.67
C LEU A 18 3.04 5.50 -7.78
N HIS A 19 3.57 6.72 -7.76
CA HIS A 19 4.57 7.18 -8.72
C HIS A 19 5.88 6.39 -8.63
N ALA A 20 6.30 5.99 -7.43
CA ALA A 20 7.43 5.10 -7.25
C ALA A 20 7.16 3.73 -7.89
N ALA A 21 5.99 3.13 -7.63
CA ALA A 21 5.61 1.84 -8.20
C ALA A 21 5.56 1.86 -9.74
N ARG A 22 5.03 2.94 -10.35
CA ARG A 22 5.06 3.12 -11.82
C ARG A 22 6.45 3.15 -12.42
N LYS A 23 7.43 3.73 -11.71
CA LYS A 23 8.83 3.71 -12.18
C LYS A 23 9.41 2.30 -12.16
N LEU A 24 8.91 1.41 -11.31
CA LEU A 24 9.39 0.03 -11.17
C LEU A 24 8.71 -0.94 -12.14
N ALA A 25 7.43 -0.70 -12.46
CA ALA A 25 6.63 -1.55 -13.33
C ALA A 25 5.81 -0.70 -14.33
N PRO A 26 6.46 0.07 -15.23
CA PRO A 26 5.77 1.03 -16.09
C PRO A 26 4.74 0.40 -17.03
N ASP A 27 4.92 -0.88 -17.37
CA ASP A 27 4.09 -1.61 -18.32
C ASP A 27 3.17 -2.67 -17.66
N ASP A 28 3.12 -2.75 -16.32
CA ASP A 28 2.25 -3.67 -15.58
C ASP A 28 1.45 -2.92 -14.50
N GLU A 29 0.25 -2.49 -14.86
CA GLU A 29 -0.69 -1.77 -13.98
C GLU A 29 -1.10 -2.58 -12.74
N GLU A 30 -1.12 -3.92 -12.82
CA GLU A 30 -1.42 -4.77 -11.68
C GLU A 30 -0.27 -4.73 -10.68
N ALA A 31 0.96 -4.88 -11.17
CA ALA A 31 2.18 -4.75 -10.38
C ALA A 31 2.26 -3.38 -9.70
N VAL A 32 1.94 -2.30 -10.41
CA VAL A 32 1.90 -0.94 -9.84
C VAL A 32 0.96 -0.86 -8.65
N ARG A 33 -0.26 -1.40 -8.77
CA ARG A 33 -1.26 -1.36 -7.70
C ARG A 33 -0.86 -2.20 -6.50
N VAL A 34 -0.34 -3.41 -6.74
CA VAL A 34 0.11 -4.32 -5.68
C VAL A 34 1.33 -3.75 -4.95
N GLU A 35 2.34 -3.25 -5.66
CA GLU A 35 3.51 -2.60 -5.08
C GLU A 35 3.11 -1.37 -4.25
N THR A 36 2.19 -0.54 -4.77
CA THR A 36 1.68 0.62 -4.03
C THR A 36 0.94 0.18 -2.77
N CYS A 37 0.09 -0.84 -2.86
CA CYS A 37 -0.62 -1.40 -1.70
C CYS A 37 0.35 -1.92 -0.64
N MET A 38 1.36 -2.70 -1.03
CA MET A 38 2.37 -3.23 -0.10
C MET A 38 3.16 -2.11 0.58
N ARG A 39 3.56 -1.07 -0.17
CA ARG A 39 4.22 0.11 0.40
C ARG A 39 3.35 0.86 1.41
N LEU A 40 2.05 0.93 1.15
CA LEU A 40 1.09 1.55 2.06
C LEU A 40 0.91 0.70 3.32
N ILE A 41 0.70 -0.62 3.18
CA ILE A 41 0.57 -1.55 4.31
C ILE A 41 1.81 -1.50 5.19
N ALA A 42 3.00 -1.44 4.60
CA ALA A 42 4.28 -1.40 5.32
C ALA A 42 4.48 -0.13 6.19
N LYS A 43 3.77 0.97 5.91
CA LYS A 43 4.07 2.29 6.53
C LYS A 43 2.88 2.95 7.22
N VAL A 44 1.66 2.62 6.83
CA VAL A 44 0.45 3.24 7.38
C VAL A 44 0.05 2.48 8.64
N THR A 45 -0.32 3.22 9.68
CA THR A 45 -1.04 2.67 10.82
C THR A 45 -2.48 2.41 10.40
N ASP A 46 -2.75 1.25 9.81
CA ASP A 46 -4.08 0.88 9.35
C ASP A 46 -4.98 0.51 10.54
N THR A 47 -6.06 1.27 10.72
CA THR A 47 -6.99 1.09 11.84
C THR A 47 -7.84 -0.17 11.70
N ASN A 48 -8.07 -0.69 10.49
CA ASN A 48 -8.75 -1.98 10.30
C ASN A 48 -7.86 -3.14 10.76
N LEU A 49 -6.55 -3.07 10.52
CA LEU A 49 -5.59 -4.04 11.04
C LEU A 49 -5.52 -3.99 12.57
N LEU A 50 -5.41 -2.78 13.16
CA LEU A 50 -5.43 -2.61 14.61
C LEU A 50 -6.72 -3.13 15.25
N HIS A 51 -7.87 -2.85 14.63
CA HIS A 51 -9.15 -3.29 15.16
C HIS A 51 -9.27 -4.82 15.16
N ARG A 52 -8.85 -5.50 14.09
CA ARG A 52 -9.04 -6.96 13.95
C ARG A 52 -7.97 -7.79 14.61
N GLY A 53 -6.71 -7.33 14.56
CA GLY A 53 -5.55 -8.11 15.01
C GLY A 53 -4.71 -7.44 16.09
N GLY A 54 -5.13 -6.26 16.59
CA GLY A 54 -4.34 -5.51 17.57
C GLY A 54 -3.00 -5.01 17.01
N PRO A 55 -2.11 -4.53 17.90
CA PRO A 55 -0.75 -4.14 17.53
C PRO A 55 0.04 -5.27 16.86
N GLU A 56 -0.15 -6.52 17.29
CA GLU A 56 0.53 -7.68 16.69
C GLU A 56 0.08 -7.92 15.25
N GLY A 57 -1.22 -7.79 14.97
CA GLY A 57 -1.76 -7.92 13.62
C GLY A 57 -1.31 -6.81 12.68
N LEU A 58 -1.23 -5.57 13.17
CA LEU A 58 -0.63 -4.46 12.41
C LEU A 58 0.84 -4.73 12.11
N HIS A 59 1.62 -5.15 13.12
CA HIS A 59 3.04 -5.43 12.97
C HIS A 59 3.28 -6.56 11.97
N PHE A 60 2.56 -7.67 12.10
CA PHE A 60 2.63 -8.79 11.16
C PHE A 60 2.35 -8.36 9.71
N ALA A 61 1.34 -7.53 9.50
CA ALA A 61 1.01 -7.04 8.16
C ALA A 61 2.11 -6.12 7.60
N GLN A 62 2.66 -5.24 8.44
CA GLN A 62 3.76 -4.34 8.07
C GLN A 62 5.03 -5.12 7.70
N GLU A 63 5.38 -6.15 8.47
CA GLU A 63 6.52 -7.02 8.18
C GLU A 63 6.32 -7.82 6.89
N SER A 64 5.14 -8.44 6.74
CA SER A 64 4.79 -9.21 5.53
C SER A 64 4.86 -8.34 4.28
N ALA A 65 4.30 -7.12 4.33
CA ALA A 65 4.34 -6.19 3.22
C ALA A 65 5.75 -5.61 2.96
N SER A 66 6.54 -5.39 4.00
CA SER A 66 7.94 -4.94 3.86
C SER A 66 8.83 -6.03 3.24
N SER A 67 8.48 -7.30 3.42
CA SER A 67 9.18 -8.43 2.78
C SER A 67 8.84 -8.58 1.30
N PHE A 68 7.82 -7.89 0.78
CA PHE A 68 7.51 -7.84 -0.64
C PHE A 68 8.56 -6.98 -1.35
N PRO A 69 9.43 -7.54 -2.22
CA PRO A 69 10.58 -6.81 -2.70
C PRO A 69 10.20 -5.73 -3.71
N ALA A 70 10.75 -4.55 -3.48
CA ALA A 70 10.72 -3.42 -4.39
C ALA A 70 11.63 -3.68 -5.60
N ALA A 71 11.06 -4.23 -6.66
CA ALA A 71 11.64 -4.40 -8.00
C ALA A 71 12.83 -5.36 -8.17
N GLY A 72 12.74 -6.11 -9.27
CA GLY A 72 13.66 -7.17 -9.70
C GLY A 72 12.90 -8.34 -10.33
N ASP A 73 11.65 -8.55 -9.89
CA ASP A 73 10.86 -9.74 -10.19
C ASP A 73 9.54 -9.46 -10.94
N PHE A 74 9.21 -8.22 -11.33
CA PHE A 74 8.01 -7.99 -12.16
C PHE A 74 8.18 -8.53 -13.59
N GLY A 75 9.43 -8.77 -14.03
CA GLY A 75 9.74 -9.56 -15.23
C GLY A 75 9.75 -11.08 -15.01
N SER A 76 9.56 -11.54 -13.77
CA SER A 76 9.52 -12.95 -13.36
C SER A 76 8.09 -13.33 -12.93
N PRO A 77 7.56 -14.51 -13.29
CA PRO A 77 6.18 -14.90 -12.94
C PRO A 77 5.88 -14.99 -11.43
N GLY A 78 6.90 -14.95 -10.56
CA GLY A 78 6.78 -15.29 -9.14
C GLY A 78 6.14 -14.23 -8.24
N TRP A 79 6.04 -12.97 -8.67
CA TRP A 79 5.54 -11.91 -7.79
C TRP A 79 4.05 -12.07 -7.46
N ARG A 80 3.22 -12.49 -8.42
CA ARG A 80 1.78 -12.75 -8.21
C ARG A 80 1.56 -13.84 -7.17
N ARG A 81 2.38 -14.90 -7.24
CA ARG A 81 2.33 -16.00 -6.27
C ARG A 81 2.67 -15.51 -4.87
N ARG A 82 3.71 -14.69 -4.72
CA ARG A 82 4.09 -14.12 -3.42
C ARG A 82 3.05 -13.15 -2.86
N ALA A 83 2.46 -12.32 -3.71
CA ALA A 83 1.34 -11.46 -3.31
C ALA A 83 0.14 -12.30 -2.82
N ALA A 84 -0.16 -13.41 -3.51
CA ALA A 84 -1.19 -14.35 -3.09
C ALA A 84 -0.83 -15.04 -1.76
N ASP A 85 0.41 -15.49 -1.57
CA ASP A 85 0.84 -16.13 -0.32
C ASP A 85 0.75 -15.16 0.87
N ILE A 86 1.09 -13.88 0.69
CA ILE A 86 0.90 -12.83 1.71
C ILE A 86 -0.60 -12.60 1.98
N HIS A 87 -1.41 -12.53 0.93
CA HIS A 87 -2.86 -12.38 1.06
C HIS A 87 -3.49 -13.52 1.86
N GLU A 88 -3.14 -14.77 1.55
CA GLU A 88 -3.61 -15.94 2.29
C GLU A 88 -3.17 -15.90 3.76
N ALA A 89 -1.95 -15.42 4.04
CA ALA A 89 -1.48 -15.24 5.40
C ALA A 89 -2.29 -14.18 6.18
N PHE A 90 -2.84 -13.16 5.49
CA PHE A 90 -3.75 -12.17 6.08
C PHE A 90 -5.12 -12.78 6.33
N VAL A 91 -5.67 -13.51 5.36
CA VAL A 91 -6.95 -14.22 5.46
C VAL A 91 -6.94 -15.19 6.65
N ALA A 92 -5.89 -16.00 6.78
CA ALA A 92 -5.74 -16.97 7.87
C ALA A 92 -5.71 -16.32 9.27
N ARG A 93 -5.36 -15.03 9.36
CA ARG A 93 -5.31 -14.24 10.60
C ARG A 93 -6.49 -13.27 10.75
N ASN A 94 -7.49 -13.34 9.86
CA ASN A 94 -8.60 -12.39 9.78
C ASN A 94 -8.13 -10.91 9.71
N LEU A 95 -7.01 -10.67 9.03
CA LEU A 95 -6.45 -9.33 8.84
C LEU A 95 -6.94 -8.75 7.51
N SER A 96 -7.31 -7.47 7.54
CA SER A 96 -7.73 -6.74 6.34
C SER A 96 -7.15 -5.33 6.37
N PRO A 97 -6.19 -5.00 5.49
CA PRO A 97 -5.61 -3.66 5.39
C PRO A 97 -6.52 -2.70 4.60
N GLY A 98 -7.75 -2.50 5.11
CA GLY A 98 -8.75 -1.71 4.39
C GLY A 98 -8.39 -0.22 4.32
N GLY A 99 -7.76 0.34 5.35
CA GLY A 99 -7.31 1.73 5.32
C GLY A 99 -6.21 1.96 4.27
N SER A 100 -5.28 1.01 4.12
CA SER A 100 -4.29 1.04 3.04
C SER A 100 -4.93 0.90 1.66
N ALA A 101 -5.96 0.05 1.51
CA ALA A 101 -6.69 -0.11 0.25
C ALA A 101 -7.45 1.17 -0.14
N ASP A 102 -8.07 1.85 0.82
CA ASP A 102 -8.76 3.13 0.58
C ASP A 102 -7.76 4.23 0.16
N LEU A 103 -6.57 4.27 0.78
CA LEU A 103 -5.51 5.20 0.38
C LEU A 103 -4.99 4.92 -1.03
N LEU A 104 -4.87 3.65 -1.44
CA LEU A 104 -4.55 3.28 -2.81
C LEU A 104 -5.63 3.78 -3.78
N ALA A 105 -6.91 3.55 -3.45
CA ALA A 105 -8.02 4.00 -4.28
C ALA A 105 -8.02 5.53 -4.46
N MET A 106 -7.76 6.28 -3.37
CA MET A 106 -7.63 7.73 -3.43
C MET A 106 -6.41 8.19 -4.23
N ALA A 107 -5.27 7.52 -4.10
CA ALA A 107 -4.08 7.82 -4.90
C ALA A 107 -4.35 7.64 -6.41
N LEU A 108 -4.96 6.52 -6.79
CA LEU A 108 -5.34 6.24 -8.18
C LEU A 108 -6.35 7.25 -8.71
N PHE A 109 -7.32 7.66 -7.89
CA PHE A 109 -8.30 8.68 -8.25
C PHE A 109 -7.64 10.04 -8.49
N VAL A 110 -6.85 10.53 -7.53
CA VAL A 110 -6.15 11.82 -7.62
C VAL A 110 -5.22 11.83 -8.83
N ASP A 111 -4.41 10.79 -8.97
CA ASP A 111 -3.50 10.65 -10.09
C ASP A 111 -4.22 10.72 -11.46
N ARG A 112 -5.41 10.14 -11.56
CA ARG A 112 -6.19 10.16 -12.80
C ARG A 112 -6.80 11.53 -13.13
N ILE A 113 -7.06 12.38 -12.14
CA ILE A 113 -7.69 13.69 -12.35
C ILE A 113 -6.68 14.85 -12.39
N GLU A 114 -5.46 14.63 -11.92
CA GLU A 114 -4.34 15.57 -12.01
C GLU A 114 -3.53 15.43 -13.31
N LEU A 115 -3.79 14.37 -14.09
CA LEU A 115 -3.31 14.16 -15.47
C LEU A 115 -4.27 14.78 -16.49
#